data_AF-A0A926PVC4-F1
#
_entry.id   AF-A0A926PVC4-F1
#
_cell.length_a   1.000
_cell.length_b   1.000
_cell.length_c   1.000
_cell.angle_alpha   90.00
_cell.angle_beta   90.00
_cell.angle_gamma   90.00
#
_symmetry.space_group_name_H-M   'P 1'
#
loop_
_entity.id
_entity.type
_entity.pdbx_description
1 polymer ?
#
loop_
_entity_poly.entity_id
_entity_poly.type
_entity_poly.pdbx_seq_one_letter_code
_entity_poly.pdbx_strand_id
1 'polypeptide(L)'
;MTKTPAKRTPKPKATLPSDSELVTIAEASKRLGEGYSRSSIIRRIDKTKEWVEGIHWIDDRPLNSGKRIIKINLTEVNKLRATPAAFR
;
A
#
# COMPACT_ATOMS: atom_id res chain seq x y z
N MET A 1 -15.48 35.49 -10.19
CA MET A 1 -15.40 34.59 -9.02
C MET A 1 -14.42 33.46 -9.31
N THR A 2 -13.14 33.63 -8.95
CA THR A 2 -12.10 32.61 -9.15
C THR A 2 -12.08 31.66 -7.96
N LYS A 3 -12.41 30.38 -8.17
CA LYS A 3 -12.31 29.33 -7.14
C LYS A 3 -10.83 29.10 -6.81
N THR A 4 -10.42 29.45 -5.60
CA THR A 4 -9.11 29.09 -5.04
C THR A 4 -8.95 27.55 -5.08
N PRO A 5 -7.86 26.99 -5.64
CA PRO A 5 -7.66 25.55 -5.62
C PRO A 5 -7.43 25.11 -4.18
N ALA A 6 -8.13 24.05 -3.76
CA ALA A 6 -8.00 23.48 -2.43
C ALA A 6 -6.52 23.15 -2.14
N LYS A 7 -5.96 23.78 -1.11
CA LYS A 7 -4.64 23.46 -0.56
C LYS A 7 -4.67 21.99 -0.12
N ARG A 8 -4.11 21.08 -0.93
CA ARG A 8 -3.83 19.71 -0.49
C ARG A 8 -2.76 19.81 0.59
N THR A 9 -3.16 19.65 1.85
CA THR A 9 -2.21 19.42 2.92
C THR A 9 -1.38 18.19 2.55
N PRO A 10 -0.04 18.24 2.64
CA PRO A 10 0.77 17.06 2.41
C PRO A 10 0.33 16.00 3.43
N LYS A 11 -0.21 14.88 2.94
CA LYS A 11 -0.51 13.74 3.79
C LYS A 11 0.81 13.38 4.49
N PRO A 12 0.82 13.24 5.83
CA PRO A 12 2.05 12.88 6.53
C PRO A 12 2.64 11.65 5.84
N LYS A 13 3.91 11.77 5.40
CA LYS A 13 4.66 10.64 4.85
C LYS A 13 4.54 9.54 5.88
N ALA A 14 3.83 8.46 5.57
CA ALA A 14 3.68 7.36 6.50
C ALA A 14 5.10 6.91 6.88
N THR A 15 5.47 7.14 8.14
CA THR A 15 6.80 6.80 8.66
C THR A 15 6.80 5.30 8.88
N LEU A 16 7.06 4.55 7.81
CA LEU A 16 7.25 3.12 7.93
C LEU A 16 8.51 2.85 8.76
N PRO A 17 8.56 1.75 9.53
CA PRO A 17 9.79 1.29 10.17
C PRO A 17 10.93 1.23 9.14
N SER A 18 12.16 1.56 9.55
CA SER A 18 13.36 1.58 8.69
C SER A 18 13.57 0.28 7.92
N ASP A 19 13.12 -0.83 8.49
CA ASP A 19 13.34 -2.19 7.99
C ASP A 19 12.17 -2.67 7.10
N SER A 20 11.26 -1.77 6.73
CA SER A 20 10.13 -2.09 5.87
C SER A 20 10.60 -2.29 4.43
N GLU A 21 10.50 -3.53 3.95
CA GLU A 21 10.82 -3.82 2.56
C GLU A 21 9.70 -3.35 1.64
N LEU A 22 9.90 -2.19 1.04
CA LEU A 22 8.97 -1.57 0.10
C LEU A 22 9.25 -2.00 -1.33
N VAL A 23 8.32 -2.75 -1.93
CA VAL A 23 8.44 -3.25 -3.29
C VAL A 23 7.26 -2.86 -4.17
N THR A 24 7.42 -2.95 -5.49
CA THR A 24 6.30 -2.78 -6.42
C THR A 24 5.28 -3.92 -6.30
N ILE A 25 4.05 -3.72 -6.81
CA ILE A 25 3.04 -4.80 -6.88
C ILE A 25 3.57 -6.00 -7.68
N ALA A 26 4.37 -5.78 -8.72
CA ALA A 26 4.91 -6.86 -9.55
C ALA A 26 5.89 -7.73 -8.76
N GLU A 27 6.79 -7.13 -8.00
CA GLU A 27 7.73 -7.83 -7.12
C GLU A 27 7.00 -8.50 -5.97
N ALA A 28 6.05 -7.82 -5.32
CA ALA A 28 5.22 -8.40 -4.28
C ALA A 28 4.49 -9.64 -4.79
N SER A 29 3.91 -9.59 -5.98
CA SER A 29 3.21 -10.72 -6.59
C SER A 29 4.13 -11.93 -6.78
N LYS A 30 5.36 -11.70 -7.28
CA LYS A 30 6.36 -12.76 -7.45
C LYS A 30 6.80 -13.38 -6.12
N ARG A 31 7.02 -12.55 -5.09
CA ARG A 31 7.56 -12.99 -3.80
C ARG A 31 6.52 -13.61 -2.87
N LEU A 32 5.28 -13.12 -2.90
CA LEU A 32 4.19 -13.68 -2.10
C LEU A 32 3.68 -15.01 -2.67
N GLY A 33 3.78 -15.19 -3.99
CA GLY A 33 3.43 -16.43 -4.69
C GLY A 33 1.95 -16.53 -5.03
N GLU A 34 1.47 -17.78 -5.11
CA GLU A 34 0.09 -18.09 -5.48
C GLU A 34 -0.93 -17.39 -4.57
N GLY A 35 -2.06 -16.97 -5.16
CA GLY A 35 -3.10 -16.19 -4.47
C GLY A 35 -2.86 -14.67 -4.40
N TYR A 36 -1.66 -14.19 -4.77
CA TYR A 36 -1.27 -12.78 -4.75
C TYR A 36 -0.98 -12.22 -6.15
N SER A 37 -1.87 -12.48 -7.12
CA SER A 37 -1.83 -11.79 -8.42
C SER A 37 -1.98 -10.27 -8.26
N ARG A 38 -1.58 -9.49 -9.28
CA ARG A 38 -1.76 -8.03 -9.30
C ARG A 38 -3.19 -7.61 -8.95
N SER A 39 -4.18 -8.22 -9.58
CA SER A 39 -5.61 -7.94 -9.33
C SER A 39 -6.01 -8.31 -7.90
N SER A 40 -5.47 -9.41 -7.37
CA SER A 40 -5.71 -9.87 -6.01
C SER A 40 -5.15 -8.90 -4.97
N ILE A 41 -3.95 -8.37 -5.19
CA ILE A 41 -3.32 -7.34 -4.34
C ILE A 41 -4.14 -6.04 -4.38
N ILE A 42 -4.48 -5.55 -5.57
CA ILE A 42 -5.28 -4.33 -5.72
C ILE A 42 -6.65 -4.49 -5.06
N ARG A 43 -7.29 -5.67 -5.17
CA ARG A 43 -8.56 -5.96 -4.48
C ARG A 43 -8.42 -5.82 -2.97
N ARG A 44 -7.31 -6.27 -2.38
CA ARG A 44 -7.05 -6.16 -0.92
C ARG A 44 -6.87 -4.73 -0.45
N ILE A 45 -6.29 -3.89 -1.31
CA ILE A 45 -6.06 -2.48 -1.05
C ILE A 45 -7.35 -1.65 -1.24
N ASP A 46 -8.05 -1.86 -2.35
CA ASP A 46 -9.13 -0.96 -2.77
C ASP A 46 -10.52 -1.45 -2.38
N LYS A 47 -10.81 -2.75 -2.54
CA LYS A 47 -12.16 -3.30 -2.36
C LYS A 47 -12.39 -3.87 -0.96
N THR A 48 -11.53 -4.78 -0.50
CA THR A 48 -11.74 -5.41 0.82
C THR A 48 -11.18 -4.62 1.97
N LYS A 49 -10.28 -3.65 1.71
CA LYS A 49 -9.58 -2.86 2.72
C LYS A 49 -8.83 -3.72 3.75
N GLU A 50 -8.49 -4.96 3.37
CA GLU A 50 -7.68 -5.87 4.20
C GLU A 50 -6.27 -5.30 4.42
N TRP A 51 -5.74 -4.57 3.44
CA TRP A 51 -4.43 -3.93 3.54
C TRP A 51 -4.55 -2.44 3.85
N VAL A 52 -4.11 -2.08 5.05
CA VAL A 52 -4.14 -0.70 5.57
C VAL A 52 -2.97 0.13 5.00
N GLU A 53 -3.29 1.34 4.52
CA GLU A 53 -2.30 2.31 4.04
C GLU A 53 -1.44 2.82 5.20
N GLY A 54 -0.13 2.92 4.98
CA GLY A 54 0.84 3.28 6.03
C GLY A 54 1.27 2.11 6.91
N ILE A 55 0.69 0.91 6.71
CA ILE A 55 1.13 -0.34 7.36
C ILE A 55 1.57 -1.34 6.30
N HIS A 56 0.61 -1.81 5.48
CA HIS A 56 0.83 -2.87 4.49
C HIS A 56 1.22 -2.33 3.11
N TRP A 57 0.90 -1.07 2.83
CA TRP A 57 1.22 -0.43 1.56
C TRP A 57 1.26 1.09 1.72
N ILE A 58 1.88 1.79 0.78
CA ILE A 58 1.89 3.26 0.70
C ILE A 58 1.63 3.74 -0.72
N ASP A 59 1.08 4.95 -0.84
CA ASP A 59 1.01 5.69 -2.09
C ASP A 59 2.25 6.59 -2.23
N ASP A 60 3.23 6.12 -2.99
CA ASP A 60 4.51 6.79 -3.27
C ASP A 60 4.45 7.70 -4.50
N ARG A 61 3.27 8.26 -4.80
CA ARG A 61 3.14 9.20 -5.91
C ARG A 61 3.94 10.49 -5.64
N PRO A 62 4.63 11.04 -6.65
CA PRO A 62 5.18 12.39 -6.57
C PRO A 62 4.07 13.40 -6.29
N LEU A 63 4.42 14.49 -5.59
CA LEU A 63 3.49 15.60 -5.36
C LEU A 63 2.92 16.06 -6.72
N ASN A 64 1.59 16.18 -6.82
CA ASN A 64 0.86 16.54 -8.04
C ASN A 64 0.80 15.50 -9.18
N SER A 65 1.28 14.27 -8.99
CA SER A 65 1.05 13.20 -9.97
C SER A 65 -0.38 12.64 -9.86
N GLY A 66 -1.08 12.56 -10.99
CA GLY A 66 -2.38 11.88 -11.09
C GLY A 66 -2.25 10.35 -11.13
N LYS A 67 -1.04 9.82 -11.34
CA LYS A 67 -0.77 8.38 -11.39
C LYS A 67 -0.39 7.90 -9.99
N ARG A 68 -1.18 6.97 -9.45
CA ARG A 68 -0.91 6.29 -8.17
C ARG A 68 0.31 5.38 -8.31
N ILE A 69 1.28 5.52 -7.41
CA ILE A 69 2.44 4.63 -7.33
C ILE A 69 2.30 3.84 -6.04
N ILE A 70 1.94 2.57 -6.14
CA ILE A 70 1.72 1.73 -4.96
C ILE A 70 3.01 0.97 -4.65
N LYS A 71 3.52 1.14 -3.43
CA LYS A 71 4.56 0.27 -2.86
C LYS A 71 3.95 -0.58 -1.75
N ILE A 72 4.29 -1.87 -1.75
CA ILE A 72 3.83 -2.86 -0.78
C ILE A 72 4.92 -3.04 0.27
N ASN A 73 4.53 -3.00 1.54
CA ASN A 73 5.40 -3.36 2.65
C ASN A 73 5.36 -4.87 2.84
N LEU A 74 6.33 -5.59 2.27
CA LEU A 74 6.36 -7.06 2.31
C LEU A 74 6.52 -7.59 3.73
N THR A 75 7.25 -6.88 4.58
CA THR A 75 7.47 -7.27 5.98
C THR A 75 6.14 -7.40 6.72
N GLU A 76 5.30 -6.36 6.66
CA GLU A 76 4.00 -6.35 7.34
C GLU A 76 2.99 -7.29 6.66
N VAL A 77 3.01 -7.40 5.34
CA VAL A 77 2.15 -8.37 4.64
C VAL A 77 2.50 -9.81 5.02
N ASN A 78 3.77 -10.16 5.17
CA ASN A 78 4.17 -11.49 5.60
C ASN A 78 3.82 -11.75 7.07
N LYS A 79 3.92 -10.75 7.96
CA LYS A 79 3.39 -10.86 9.33
C LYS A 79 1.89 -11.13 9.33
N LEU A 80 1.12 -10.37 8.55
CA LEU A 80 -0.33 -10.57 8.42
C LEU A 80 -0.69 -11.97 7.91
N ARG A 81 0.14 -12.55 7.04
CA ARG A 81 -0.02 -13.93 6.54
C ARG A 81 0.31 -14.98 7.58
N ALA A 82 1.30 -14.72 8.42
CA ALA A 82 1.70 -15.61 9.49
C ALA A 82 0.69 -15.61 10.65
N THR A 83 -0.05 -14.51 10.84
CA THR A 83 -1.14 -14.43 11.82
C THR A 83 -2.33 -15.26 11.34
N PRO A 84 -2.78 -16.28 12.11
CA PRO A 84 -3.94 -17.07 11.73
C PRO A 84 -5.19 -16.17 11.66
N ALA A 85 -6.14 -16.53 10.79
CA ALA A 85 -7.31 -15.71 10.52
C ALA A 85 -8.20 -15.43 11.75
N ALA A 86 -8.11 -16.24 12.80
CA ALA A 86 -8.80 -16.04 14.07
C ALA A 86 -8.20 -14.95 14.97
N PHE A 87 -6.97 -14.50 14.68
CA PHE A 87 -6.19 -13.58 15.53
C PHE A 87 -5.84 -12.25 14.83
N ARG A 88 -6.45 -11.98 13.67
CA ARG A 88 -6.22 -10.77 12.87
C ARG A 88 -7.44 -9.87 12.83
#